data_AF-A0A1G1PAY5-F1
#
_entry.id   AF-A0A1G1PAY5-F1
#
_cell.length_a   1.000
_cell.length_b   1.000
_cell.length_c   1.000
_cell.angle_alpha   90.00
_cell.angle_beta   90.00
_cell.angle_gamma   90.00
#
_symmetry.space_group_name_H-M   'P 1'
#
loop_
_entity.id
_entity.type
_entity.pdbx_description
1 polymer ?
#
loop_
_entity_poly.entity_id
_entity_poly.type
_entity_poly.pdbx_seq_one_letter_code
_entity_poly.pdbx_strand_id
1 'polypeptide(L)'
;MVSAGARPWGVAVLGFILISSSLVHMHKLLVDRLWYMETYNYLPSWLMLSRYAFSWAQRIIGLGAGIGLLCRRNIARQMVILIGWITMIFVFWKHPFPAWQKHVYYLEQQPAIRLLFAELGAPHFSIASVAWPALVVYYVLEIVFWSCFIYYLTRPRVKAHFLSP
;
A
#
# COMPACT_ATOMS: atom_id res chain seq x y z
N MET A 1 -14.19 -24.19 -24.03
CA MET A 1 -15.14 -24.19 -22.90
C MET A 1 -14.35 -23.93 -21.63
N VAL A 2 -14.52 -22.77 -20.99
CA VAL A 2 -13.85 -22.44 -19.71
C VAL A 2 -14.79 -22.90 -18.60
N SER A 3 -14.32 -23.74 -17.69
CA SER A 3 -15.15 -24.31 -16.62
C SER A 3 -15.79 -23.21 -15.77
N ALA A 4 -17.11 -23.24 -15.65
CA ALA A 4 -17.93 -22.21 -15.02
C ALA A 4 -17.87 -22.23 -13.47
N GLY A 5 -16.90 -22.89 -12.85
CA GLY A 5 -16.94 -23.18 -11.41
C GLY A 5 -15.75 -22.73 -10.58
N ALA A 6 -14.57 -22.55 -11.17
CA ALA A 6 -13.37 -22.27 -10.38
C ALA A 6 -13.26 -20.77 -10.06
N ARG A 7 -13.35 -20.41 -8.77
CA ARG A 7 -12.96 -19.07 -8.30
C ARG A 7 -11.52 -18.81 -8.75
N PRO A 8 -11.24 -17.76 -9.54
CA PRO A 8 -9.88 -17.46 -9.94
C PRO A 8 -9.07 -17.18 -8.67
N TRP A 9 -8.11 -18.04 -8.36
CA TRP A 9 -7.42 -18.03 -7.07
C TRP A 9 -6.79 -16.67 -6.75
N GLY A 10 -6.30 -15.97 -7.77
CA GLY A 10 -5.79 -14.60 -7.65
C GLY A 10 -6.81 -13.60 -7.11
N VAL A 11 -8.12 -13.76 -7.36
CA VAL A 11 -9.14 -12.87 -6.75
C VAL A 11 -9.22 -13.07 -5.24
N ALA A 12 -9.13 -14.32 -4.77
CA ALA A 12 -9.13 -14.61 -3.35
C ALA A 12 -7.88 -14.05 -2.67
N VAL A 13 -6.70 -14.30 -3.26
CA VAL A 13 -5.42 -13.75 -2.77
C VAL A 13 -5.46 -12.22 -2.70
N LEU A 14 -5.95 -11.55 -3.75
CA LEU A 14 -6.12 -10.10 -3.78
C LEU A 14 -7.06 -9.60 -2.69
N GLY A 15 -8.21 -10.26 -2.52
CA GLY A 15 -9.18 -9.91 -1.47
C GLY A 15 -8.55 -9.99 -0.08
N PHE A 16 -7.83 -11.09 0.22
CA PHE A 16 -7.14 -11.24 1.50
C PHE A 16 -6.01 -10.24 1.70
N ILE A 17 -5.21 -9.93 0.66
CA ILE A 17 -4.17 -8.90 0.75
C ILE A 17 -4.77 -7.54 1.08
N LEU A 18 -5.87 -7.14 0.41
CA LEU A 18 -6.55 -5.87 0.70
C LEU A 18 -7.11 -5.82 2.12
N ILE A 19 -7.78 -6.90 2.56
CA ILE A 19 -8.34 -6.99 3.91
C ILE A 19 -7.22 -6.89 4.96
N SER A 20 -6.22 -7.77 4.87
CA SER A 20 -5.12 -7.82 5.84
C SER A 20 -4.31 -6.52 5.85
N SER A 21 -3.96 -5.97 4.69
CA SER A 21 -3.26 -4.69 4.58
C SER A 21 -4.08 -3.56 5.21
N SER A 22 -5.38 -3.46 4.91
CA SER A 22 -6.24 -2.44 5.52
C SER A 22 -6.32 -2.57 7.03
N LEU A 23 -6.51 -3.77 7.57
CA LEU A 23 -6.58 -4.00 9.01
C LEU A 23 -5.27 -3.64 9.71
N VAL A 24 -4.12 -4.08 9.17
CA VAL A 24 -2.80 -3.74 9.72
C VAL A 24 -2.58 -2.23 9.71
N HIS A 25 -2.94 -1.54 8.62
CA HIS A 25 -2.79 -0.09 8.54
C HIS A 25 -3.76 0.67 9.43
N MET A 26 -5.01 0.22 9.58
CA MET A 26 -5.97 0.82 10.52
C MET A 26 -5.48 0.67 11.96
N HIS A 27 -4.95 -0.50 12.31
CA HIS A 27 -4.34 -0.72 13.62
C HIS A 27 -3.15 0.23 13.86
N LYS A 28 -2.24 0.37 12.90
CA LYS A 28 -1.11 1.32 12.98
C LYS A 28 -1.58 2.78 13.08
N LEU A 29 -2.60 3.18 12.31
CA LEU A 29 -3.16 4.54 12.41
C LEU A 29 -3.74 4.82 13.80
N LEU A 30 -4.28 3.80 14.46
CA LEU A 30 -4.87 3.91 15.80
C LEU A 30 -3.79 3.94 16.89
N VAL A 31 -2.85 3.00 16.87
CA VAL A 31 -1.81 2.85 17.91
C VAL A 31 -0.70 3.89 17.76
N ASP A 32 -0.25 4.15 16.53
CA ASP A 32 0.91 5.02 16.25
C ASP A 32 0.48 6.41 15.80
N ARG A 33 -0.66 6.92 16.30
CA ARG A 33 -1.19 8.22 15.90
C ARG A 33 -0.18 9.36 16.12
N LEU A 34 0.52 9.35 17.25
CA LEU A 34 1.53 10.37 17.56
C LEU A 34 2.68 10.33 16.54
N TRP A 35 3.20 9.14 16.25
CA TRP A 35 4.24 8.95 15.24
C TRP A 35 3.78 9.39 13.84
N TYR A 36 2.52 9.13 13.49
CA TYR A 36 1.94 9.64 12.24
C TYR A 36 1.97 11.18 12.20
N MET A 37 1.50 11.84 13.26
CA MET A 37 1.48 13.31 13.32
C MET A 37 2.90 13.89 13.27
N GLU A 38 3.84 13.27 13.99
CA GLU A 38 5.25 13.65 13.94
C GLU A 38 5.82 13.49 12.53
N THR A 39 5.53 12.39 11.84
CA THR A 39 6.01 12.11 10.48
C THR A 39 5.60 13.23 9.51
N TYR A 40 4.38 13.75 9.65
CA TYR A 40 3.81 14.77 8.77
C TYR A 40 3.82 16.19 9.35
N ASN A 41 4.59 16.45 10.41
CA ASN A 41 4.66 17.77 11.06
C ASN A 41 5.20 18.91 10.18
N TYR A 42 5.80 18.59 9.02
CA TYR A 42 6.24 19.57 8.03
C TYR A 42 5.05 20.18 7.25
N LEU A 43 3.85 19.60 7.37
CA LEU A 43 2.61 20.14 6.81
C LEU A 43 1.89 21.02 7.84
N PRO A 44 1.12 22.02 7.38
CA PRO A 44 0.13 22.70 8.21
C PRO A 44 -0.80 21.70 8.92
N SER A 45 -1.21 22.02 10.15
CA SER A 45 -2.01 21.13 11.01
C SER A 45 -3.31 20.66 10.34
N TRP A 46 -3.99 21.54 9.61
CA TRP A 46 -5.21 21.20 8.87
C TRP A 46 -4.95 20.18 7.75
N LEU A 47 -3.87 20.33 6.97
CA LEU A 47 -3.49 19.38 5.92
C LEU A 47 -3.10 18.02 6.49
N MET A 48 -2.38 18.02 7.62
CA MET A 48 -2.02 16.80 8.32
C MET A 48 -3.26 16.02 8.79
N LEU A 49 -4.24 16.73 9.37
CA LEU A 49 -5.53 16.14 9.77
C LEU A 49 -6.33 15.63 8.58
N SER A 50 -6.42 16.40 7.49
CA SER A 50 -7.08 15.96 6.25
C SER A 50 -6.42 14.71 5.68
N ARG A 51 -5.08 14.63 5.68
CA ARG A 51 -4.34 13.44 5.23
C ARG A 51 -4.61 12.23 6.12
N TYR A 52 -4.69 12.44 7.44
CA TYR A 52 -5.03 11.37 8.39
C TYR A 52 -6.45 10.84 8.15
N ALA A 53 -7.43 11.73 7.96
CA ALA A 53 -8.80 11.36 7.62
C ALA A 53 -8.88 10.62 6.27
N PHE A 54 -8.16 11.11 5.25
CA PHE A 54 -8.09 10.44 3.95
C PHE A 54 -7.45 9.05 4.05
N SER A 55 -6.43 8.89 4.89
CA SER A 55 -5.81 7.59 5.15
C SER A 55 -6.82 6.60 5.73
N TRP A 56 -7.63 7.02 6.72
CA TRP A 56 -8.72 6.20 7.25
C TRP A 56 -9.77 5.84 6.20
N ALA A 57 -10.25 6.83 5.45
CA ALA A 57 -11.22 6.62 4.38
C ALA A 57 -10.71 5.61 3.35
N GLN A 58 -9.45 5.75 2.92
CA GLN A 58 -8.82 4.82 1.99
C GLN A 58 -8.75 3.39 2.55
N ARG A 59 -8.46 3.20 3.85
CA ARG A 59 -8.43 1.84 4.45
C ARG A 59 -9.80 1.21 4.59
N ILE A 60 -10.82 1.99 4.98
CA ILE A 60 -12.21 1.52 5.05
C ILE A 60 -12.70 1.12 3.65
N ILE A 61 -12.46 1.96 2.65
CA ILE A 61 -12.79 1.69 1.25
C ILE A 61 -12.04 0.44 0.76
N GLY A 62 -10.74 0.32 1.04
CA GLY A 62 -9.92 -0.83 0.67
C GLY A 62 -10.39 -2.13 1.34
N LEU A 63 -10.79 -2.07 2.61
CA LEU A 63 -11.34 -3.21 3.34
C LEU A 63 -12.67 -3.66 2.72
N GLY A 64 -13.60 -2.71 2.49
CA GLY A 64 -14.88 -2.98 1.84
C GLY A 64 -14.72 -3.55 0.43
N ALA A 65 -13.75 -3.02 -0.34
CA ALA A 65 -13.43 -3.54 -1.66
C ALA A 65 -12.85 -4.96 -1.60
N GLY A 66 -11.98 -5.25 -0.63
CA GLY A 66 -11.44 -6.59 -0.39
C GLY A 66 -12.53 -7.61 -0.04
N ILE A 67 -13.42 -7.28 0.89
CA ILE A 67 -14.59 -8.12 1.25
C ILE A 67 -15.49 -8.30 0.01
N GLY A 68 -15.80 -7.22 -0.69
CA GLY A 68 -16.63 -7.25 -1.88
C GLY A 68 -16.05 -8.09 -3.01
N LEU A 69 -14.72 -8.14 -3.17
CA LEU A 69 -14.05 -9.06 -4.10
C LEU A 69 -14.33 -10.53 -3.74
N LEU A 70 -14.21 -10.89 -2.46
CA LEU A 70 -14.49 -12.25 -1.98
C LEU A 70 -15.98 -12.62 -2.14
N CYS A 71 -16.87 -11.64 -2.00
CA CYS A 71 -18.30 -11.77 -2.24
C CYS A 71 -18.71 -11.67 -3.73
N ARG A 72 -17.75 -11.71 -4.68
CA ARG A 72 -17.99 -11.66 -6.13
C ARG A 72 -18.76 -10.42 -6.60
N ARG A 73 -18.64 -9.29 -5.91
CA ARG A 73 -19.32 -8.04 -6.29
C ARG A 73 -18.54 -7.31 -7.39
N ASN A 74 -19.15 -7.11 -8.57
CA ASN A 74 -18.50 -6.38 -9.67
C ASN A 74 -18.17 -4.91 -9.32
N ILE A 75 -18.98 -4.26 -8.48
CA ILE A 75 -18.70 -2.91 -7.98
C ILE A 75 -17.37 -2.90 -7.22
N ALA A 76 -17.12 -3.89 -6.36
CA ALA A 76 -15.86 -3.99 -5.62
C ALA A 76 -14.66 -4.18 -6.55
N ARG A 77 -14.79 -4.98 -7.63
CA ARG A 77 -13.74 -5.09 -8.67
C ARG A 77 -13.43 -3.74 -9.30
N GLN A 78 -14.45 -2.96 -9.67
CA GLN A 78 -14.26 -1.63 -10.25
C GLN A 78 -13.62 -0.66 -9.24
N MET A 79 -14.02 -0.72 -7.97
CA MET A 79 -13.40 0.06 -6.90
C MET A 79 -11.91 -0.27 -6.73
N VAL A 80 -11.52 -1.55 -6.73
CA VAL A 80 -10.10 -1.94 -6.64
C VAL A 80 -9.29 -1.40 -7.83
N ILE A 81 -9.86 -1.45 -9.04
CA ILE A 81 -9.21 -0.85 -10.21
C ILE A 81 -9.04 0.66 -10.04
N LEU A 82 -10.07 1.35 -9.54
CA LEU A 82 -10.01 2.79 -9.27
C LEU A 82 -8.97 3.14 -8.18
N ILE A 83 -8.93 2.38 -7.09
CA ILE A 83 -7.92 2.52 -6.02
C ILE A 83 -6.52 2.34 -6.59
N GLY A 84 -6.33 1.37 -7.50
CA GLY A 84 -5.06 1.15 -8.17
C GLY A 84 -4.63 2.36 -8.99
N TRP A 85 -5.51 2.91 -9.83
CA TRP A 85 -5.22 4.12 -10.61
C TRP A 85 -4.88 5.31 -9.72
N ILE A 86 -5.67 5.56 -8.67
CA ILE A 86 -5.40 6.63 -7.70
C ILE A 86 -4.06 6.40 -7.02
N THR A 87 -3.74 5.17 -6.62
CA THR A 87 -2.47 4.88 -5.92
C THR A 87 -1.26 5.13 -6.82
N MET A 88 -1.35 4.78 -8.11
CA MET A 88 -0.27 5.06 -9.07
C MET A 88 -0.11 6.57 -9.32
N ILE A 89 -1.21 7.29 -9.56
CA ILE A 89 -1.17 8.74 -9.84
C ILE A 89 -0.64 9.52 -8.63
N PHE A 90 -1.05 9.14 -7.42
CA PHE A 90 -0.70 9.84 -6.19
C PHE A 90 0.41 9.16 -5.40
N VAL A 91 1.24 8.30 -6.01
CA VAL A 91 2.28 7.54 -5.30
C VAL A 91 3.29 8.45 -4.59
N PHE A 92 3.69 9.54 -5.24
CA PHE A 92 4.60 10.54 -4.68
C PHE A 92 3.97 11.32 -3.52
N TRP A 93 2.66 11.56 -3.58
CA TRP A 93 1.93 12.20 -2.49
C TRP A 93 1.74 11.24 -1.31
N LYS A 94 1.56 9.95 -1.59
CA LYS A 94 1.40 8.89 -0.58
C LYS A 94 2.69 8.64 0.20
N HIS A 95 3.85 8.70 -0.45
CA HIS A 95 5.15 8.55 0.23
C HIS A 95 6.06 9.74 -0.06
N PRO A 96 5.79 10.93 0.53
CA PRO A 96 6.60 12.12 0.27
C PRO A 96 7.99 11.95 0.89
N PHE A 97 9.01 12.49 0.22
CA PHE A 97 10.40 12.32 0.65
C PHE A 97 10.67 12.73 2.11
N PRO A 98 10.13 13.84 2.66
CA PRO A 98 10.32 14.16 4.08
C PRO A 98 9.80 13.07 5.04
N ALA A 99 8.71 12.39 4.70
CA ALA A 99 8.21 11.27 5.49
C ALA A 99 9.10 10.03 5.33
N TRP A 100 9.61 9.77 4.12
CA TRP A 100 10.54 8.68 3.85
C TRP A 100 11.88 8.86 4.60
N GLN A 101 12.42 10.08 4.63
CA GLN A 101 13.64 10.40 5.37
C GLN A 101 13.51 10.09 6.87
N LYS A 102 12.37 10.42 7.48
CA LYS A 102 12.10 10.08 8.89
C LYS A 102 12.07 8.57 9.12
N HIS A 103 11.51 7.82 8.17
CA HIS A 103 11.52 6.37 8.23
C HIS A 103 12.94 5.80 8.13
N VAL A 104 13.75 6.32 7.21
CA VAL A 104 15.16 5.94 7.05
C VAL A 104 15.97 6.25 8.31
N TYR A 105 15.78 7.44 8.89
CA TYR A 105 16.42 7.83 10.14
C TYR A 105 16.05 6.87 11.28
N TYR A 106 14.78 6.50 11.40
CA TYR A 106 14.34 5.52 12.39
C TYR A 106 14.98 4.14 12.18
N LEU A 107 15.11 3.68 10.93
CA LEU A 107 15.78 2.42 10.59
C LEU A 107 17.26 2.45 10.97
N GLU A 108 17.97 3.57 10.74
CA GLU A 108 19.37 3.73 11.14
C GLU A 108 19.58 3.71 12.65
N GLN A 109 18.56 4.03 13.45
CA GLN A 109 18.61 3.94 14.90
C GLN A 109 18.40 2.52 15.43
N GLN A 110 17.92 1.58 14.61
CA GLN A 110 17.65 0.22 15.08
C GLN A 110 18.96 -0.54 15.35
N PRO A 111 19.15 -1.12 16.56
CA PRO A 111 20.37 -1.85 16.91
C PRO A 111 20.69 -2.99 15.96
N ALA A 112 19.67 -3.72 15.49
CA ALA A 112 19.84 -4.83 14.55
C ALA A 112 20.43 -4.38 13.20
N ILE A 113 20.03 -3.20 12.71
CA ILE A 113 20.54 -2.65 11.46
C ILE A 113 21.98 -2.16 11.63
N ARG A 114 22.29 -1.52 12.75
CA ARG A 114 23.66 -1.10 13.07
C ARG A 114 24.60 -2.31 13.20
N LEU A 115 24.14 -3.37 13.85
CA LEU A 115 24.89 -4.62 13.99
C LEU A 115 25.14 -5.27 12.62
N LEU A 116 24.12 -5.36 11.78
CA LEU A 116 24.25 -5.89 10.42
C LEU A 116 25.31 -5.14 9.60
N PHE A 117 25.31 -3.80 9.62
CA PHE A 117 26.32 -3.02 8.88
C PHE A 117 27.73 -3.14 9.48
N ALA A 118 27.84 -3.32 10.80
CA ALA A 118 29.12 -3.61 11.43
C ALA A 118 29.66 -4.99 11.00
N GLU A 119 28.80 -6.01 10.96
CA GLU A 119 29.17 -7.37 10.49
C GLU A 119 29.54 -7.41 9.00
N LEU A 120 28.91 -6.57 8.17
CA LEU A 120 29.23 -6.42 6.75
C LEU A 120 30.49 -5.59 6.47
N GLY A 121 31.22 -5.15 7.50
CA GLY A 121 32.43 -4.34 7.35
C GLY A 121 32.17 -2.90 6.90
N ALA A 122 30.94 -2.41 7.03
CA ALA A 122 30.52 -1.06 6.63
C ALA A 122 29.90 -0.26 7.80
N PRO A 123 30.58 -0.12 8.95
CA PRO A 123 30.00 0.47 10.17
C PRO A 123 29.63 1.96 10.04
N HIS A 124 30.15 2.65 9.03
CA HIS A 124 29.84 4.05 8.73
C HIS A 124 28.82 4.22 7.60
N PHE A 125 28.27 3.12 7.08
CA PHE A 125 27.24 3.20 6.05
C PHE A 125 25.98 3.86 6.62
N SER A 126 25.55 4.94 5.97
CA SER A 126 24.30 5.62 6.27
C SER A 126 23.26 5.24 5.21
N ILE A 127 22.15 4.68 5.66
CA ILE A 127 20.96 4.40 4.86
C ILE A 127 20.40 5.71 4.27
N ALA A 128 20.61 6.84 4.94
CA ALA A 128 20.22 8.16 4.42
C ALA A 128 20.83 8.44 3.04
N SER A 129 22.05 7.93 2.76
CA SER A 129 22.71 8.09 1.44
C SER A 129 21.96 7.41 0.29
N VAL A 130 21.18 6.36 0.58
CA VAL A 130 20.40 5.60 -0.41
C VAL A 130 18.90 5.88 -0.33
N ALA A 131 18.47 6.83 0.51
CA ALA A 131 17.06 7.12 0.74
C ALA A 131 16.31 7.51 -0.55
N TRP A 132 16.91 8.37 -1.38
CA TRP A 132 16.30 8.84 -2.62
C TRP A 132 16.21 7.74 -3.70
N PRO A 133 17.30 7.03 -4.05
CA PRO A 133 17.21 5.88 -4.94
C PRO A 133 16.21 4.81 -4.47
N ALA A 134 16.19 4.50 -3.17
CA ALA A 134 15.26 3.54 -2.60
C ALA A 134 13.79 3.97 -2.75
N LEU A 135 13.51 5.26 -2.56
CA LEU A 135 12.16 5.82 -2.74
C LEU A 135 11.70 5.73 -4.20
N VAL A 136 12.59 6.05 -5.16
CA VAL A 136 12.29 5.93 -6.59
C VAL A 136 11.98 4.48 -6.97
N VAL A 137 12.82 3.53 -6.51
CA VAL A 137 12.57 2.10 -6.72
C VAL A 137 11.22 1.69 -6.11
N TYR A 138 10.92 2.15 -4.89
CA TYR A 138 9.65 1.89 -4.24
C TYR A 138 8.46 2.39 -5.07
N TYR A 139 8.53 3.60 -5.65
CA TYR A 139 7.49 4.11 -6.54
C TYR A 139 7.29 3.24 -7.78
N VAL A 140 8.39 2.84 -8.44
CA VAL A 140 8.33 1.98 -9.62
C VAL A 140 7.67 0.64 -9.28
N LEU A 141 8.05 0.04 -8.13
CA LEU A 141 7.46 -1.22 -7.68
C LEU A 141 5.96 -1.08 -7.40
N GLU A 142 5.50 0.00 -6.76
CA GLU A 142 4.07 0.25 -6.55
C GLU A 142 3.32 0.41 -7.88
N ILE A 143 3.88 1.15 -8.85
CA ILE A 143 3.27 1.34 -10.17
C ILE A 143 3.14 0.01 -10.92
N VAL A 144 4.21 -0.78 -10.95
CA VAL A 144 4.21 -2.10 -11.61
C VAL A 144 3.22 -3.04 -10.92
N PHE A 145 3.22 -3.07 -9.59
CA PHE A 145 2.33 -3.91 -8.80
C PHE A 145 0.85 -3.61 -9.09
N TRP A 146 0.45 -2.33 -9.04
CA TRP A 146 -0.92 -1.93 -9.33
C TRP A 146 -1.30 -2.12 -10.81
N SER A 147 -0.37 -1.89 -11.74
CA SER A 147 -0.58 -2.16 -13.16
C SER A 147 -0.90 -3.64 -13.41
N CYS A 148 -0.15 -4.54 -12.78
CA CYS A 148 -0.39 -5.98 -12.85
C CYS A 148 -1.78 -6.37 -12.31
N PHE A 149 -2.21 -5.76 -11.20
CA PHE A 149 -3.53 -6.03 -10.61
C PHE A 149 -4.67 -5.49 -11.46
N ILE A 150 -4.55 -4.28 -11.97
CA ILE A 150 -5.54 -3.69 -12.88
C ILE A 150 -5.66 -4.55 -14.14
N TYR A 151 -4.54 -4.95 -14.74
CA TYR A 151 -4.55 -5.84 -15.90
C TYR A 151 -5.23 -7.16 -15.57
N TYR A 152 -4.88 -7.80 -14.44
CA TYR A 152 -5.51 -9.06 -14.02
C TYR A 152 -7.03 -8.94 -13.84
N LEU A 153 -7.51 -7.89 -13.16
CA LEU A 153 -8.93 -7.67 -12.88
C LEU A 153 -9.74 -7.24 -14.11
N THR A 154 -9.08 -6.76 -15.18
CA THR A 154 -9.74 -6.43 -16.45
C THR A 154 -9.83 -7.62 -17.41
N ARG A 155 -9.08 -8.71 -17.18
CA ARG A 155 -9.14 -9.90 -18.05
C ARG A 155 -10.57 -10.44 -18.19
N PRO A 156 -11.02 -10.81 -19.40
CA PRO A 156 -12.39 -11.29 -19.63
C PRO A 156 -12.82 -12.45 -18.73
N ARG A 157 -11.91 -13.41 -18.49
CA ARG A 157 -12.18 -14.57 -17.61
C ARG A 157 -12.43 -14.16 -16.16
N VAL A 158 -11.67 -13.19 -15.66
CA VAL A 158 -11.83 -12.67 -14.30
C VAL A 158 -13.09 -11.81 -14.22
N LYS A 159 -13.34 -10.95 -15.21
CA LYS A 159 -14.58 -10.15 -15.29
C LYS A 159 -15.83 -11.02 -15.28
N ALA A 160 -15.85 -12.12 -16.04
CA ALA A 160 -16.98 -13.05 -16.08
C ALA A 160 -17.33 -13.60 -14.69
N HIS A 161 -16.33 -13.86 -13.84
CA HIS A 161 -16.54 -14.33 -12.47
C HIS A 161 -17.43 -13.41 -11.60
N PHE A 162 -17.44 -12.10 -11.89
CA PHE A 162 -18.22 -11.09 -11.16
C PHE A 162 -19.56 -10.74 -11.83
N LEU A 163 -19.79 -11.23 -13.05
CA LEU A 163 -21.02 -10.98 -13.81
C LEU A 163 -21.93 -12.20 -13.84
N SER A 164 -21.39 -13.39 -13.57
CA SER A 164 -22.18 -14.61 -13.40
C SER A 164 -22.88 -14.60 -12.03
N PRO A 165 -24.19 -14.94 -11.97
CA PRO A 165 -24.94 -15.02 -10.74
C PRO A 165 -24.35 -16.02 -9.73
#